data_AF-A0A4R6EVT5-F1
#
_entry.id   AF-A0A4R6EVT5-F1
#
_cell.length_a   1.000
_cell.length_b   1.000
_cell.length_c   1.000
_cell.angle_alpha   90.00
_cell.angle_beta   90.00
_cell.angle_gamma   90.00
#
_symmetry.space_group_name_H-M   'P 1'
#
loop_
_entity.id
_entity.type
_entity.pdbx_description
1 polymer ?
#
loop_
_entity_poly.entity_id
_entity_poly.type
_entity_poly.pdbx_seq_one_letter_code
_entity_poly.pdbx_strand_id
1 'polypeptide(L)'
;MTCRATMVVTGILPLQKLTLTHMMAAPKAERPLSRRQPAGRKSQQRVKEILQTGRDVFSEKGYERATTAEIAQRLGISEATVFSYFRGKRELCARVIGDWYDEIIDAIESGLPRDGTVRQQFAFIVRMHLRLMLVNGTGLCALVLSEGRSRQHELSEALVDLQRRYTAPLMRVLAHGQETGQIRRDMPLRLLRSMVFGPMEHVLWDATLVNRRTDIEATAERLIDVLWSALQPPDASLAALRQFRNVVGEATRQLEEAEAAHKAGDAAAVTRRTRKVTASGAA
;
A
#
# COMPACT_ATOMS: atom_id res chain seq x y z
N MET A 1 9.64 26.25 -18.51
CA MET A 1 10.08 26.72 -17.18
C MET A 1 8.90 26.60 -16.23
N THR A 2 9.12 25.81 -15.17
CA THR A 2 8.43 25.74 -13.86
C THR A 2 6.91 25.62 -13.81
N CYS A 3 6.48 24.36 -13.75
CA CYS A 3 5.23 23.89 -13.16
C CYS A 3 5.32 23.97 -11.63
N ARG A 4 4.32 24.58 -10.96
CA ARG A 4 4.26 24.69 -9.49
C ARG A 4 3.18 23.75 -8.98
N ALA A 5 3.61 22.67 -8.34
CA ALA A 5 2.77 21.76 -7.58
C ALA A 5 2.41 22.42 -6.23
N THR A 6 1.13 22.53 -5.92
CA THR A 6 0.66 22.97 -4.61
C THR A 6 0.13 21.77 -3.85
N MET A 7 0.91 21.35 -2.85
CA MET A 7 0.48 20.47 -1.76
C MET A 7 -0.68 21.12 -1.00
N VAL A 8 -1.78 20.38 -0.80
CA VAL A 8 -2.82 20.77 0.17
C VAL A 8 -2.63 19.95 1.43
N VAL A 9 -2.10 20.64 2.45
CA VAL A 9 -1.92 20.21 3.82
C VAL A 9 -3.07 20.81 4.65
N THR A 10 -3.74 19.94 5.43
CA THR A 10 -4.61 20.22 6.60
C THR A 10 -5.62 21.38 6.55
N GLY A 11 -6.90 21.04 6.71
CA GLY A 11 -7.96 21.98 7.08
C GLY A 11 -9.00 21.33 7.98
N ILE A 12 -8.80 21.45 9.30
CA ILE A 12 -9.86 21.40 10.31
C ILE A 12 -10.72 22.64 10.11
N LEU A 13 -12.06 22.53 10.04
CA LEU A 13 -13.02 23.65 10.19
C LEU A 13 -14.44 23.07 10.39
N PRO A 14 -15.43 23.83 10.91
CA PRO A 14 -15.94 23.65 12.27
C PRO A 14 -17.40 23.18 12.35
N LEU A 15 -17.76 22.66 13.52
CA LEU A 15 -19.14 22.50 13.99
C LEU A 15 -19.83 23.86 14.08
N GLN A 16 -20.98 24.06 13.42
CA GLN A 16 -22.11 24.84 13.96
C GLN A 16 -23.39 24.77 13.11
N LYS A 17 -24.51 24.51 13.82
CA LYS A 17 -25.91 24.92 13.60
C LYS A 17 -26.73 24.23 12.49
N LEU A 18 -27.44 23.18 12.91
CA LEU A 18 -28.66 22.68 12.27
C LEU A 18 -29.87 23.44 12.84
N THR A 19 -30.60 24.16 11.99
CA THR A 19 -31.99 24.57 12.24
C THR A 19 -32.91 23.71 11.39
N LEU A 20 -33.86 23.02 12.05
CA LEU A 20 -35.01 22.38 11.42
C LEU A 20 -35.82 23.42 10.63
N THR A 21 -36.27 23.10 9.42
CA THR A 21 -37.67 23.20 8.93
C THR A 21 -37.72 22.85 7.44
N HIS A 22 -38.08 21.61 7.07
CA HIS A 22 -39.02 21.34 5.98
C HIS A 22 -39.52 19.89 6.01
N MET A 23 -40.84 19.78 5.97
CA MET A 23 -41.64 18.56 5.99
C MET A 23 -41.78 17.94 4.58
N MET A 24 -41.72 16.61 4.57
CA MET A 24 -42.47 15.66 3.74
C MET A 24 -42.29 15.61 2.21
N ALA A 25 -41.58 14.57 1.77
CA ALA A 25 -42.11 13.61 0.81
C ALA A 25 -41.53 12.22 1.14
N ALA A 26 -42.38 11.25 1.49
CA ALA A 26 -41.96 9.89 1.77
C ALA A 26 -41.56 9.18 0.47
N PRO A 27 -40.35 8.59 0.36
CA PRO A 27 -40.05 7.72 -0.78
C PRO A 27 -40.91 6.45 -0.68
N LYS A 28 -41.63 6.15 -1.78
CA LYS A 28 -42.49 4.96 -1.91
C LYS A 28 -41.68 3.70 -1.57
N ALA A 29 -42.23 2.87 -0.68
CA ALA A 29 -41.65 1.57 -0.35
C ALA A 29 -41.64 0.67 -1.59
N GLU A 30 -40.46 0.48 -2.19
CA GLU A 30 -40.25 -0.52 -3.21
C GLU A 30 -40.38 -1.92 -2.60
N ARG A 31 -41.23 -2.75 -3.20
CA ARG A 31 -41.37 -4.17 -2.81
C ARG A 31 -40.01 -4.84 -3.01
N PRO A 32 -39.47 -5.58 -2.03
CA PRO A 32 -38.20 -6.28 -2.22
C PRO A 32 -38.40 -7.33 -3.32
N LEU A 33 -37.72 -7.13 -4.46
CA LEU A 33 -37.67 -8.11 -5.52
C LEU A 33 -37.11 -9.41 -4.92
N SER A 34 -37.90 -10.48 -4.97
CA SER A 34 -37.50 -11.81 -4.50
C SER A 34 -36.22 -12.23 -5.22
N ARG A 35 -35.10 -12.23 -4.49
CA ARG A 35 -33.76 -12.51 -5.02
C ARG A 35 -33.72 -13.93 -5.57
N ARG A 36 -33.48 -14.09 -6.87
CA ARG A 36 -33.24 -15.43 -7.42
C ARG A 36 -31.85 -15.86 -6.99
N GLN A 37 -31.76 -16.84 -6.10
CA GLN A 37 -30.50 -17.59 -6.00
C GLN A 37 -30.31 -18.35 -7.32
N PRO A 38 -29.17 -18.20 -8.00
CA PRO A 38 -28.92 -18.88 -9.26
C PRO A 38 -28.73 -20.38 -9.02
N ALA A 39 -29.84 -21.13 -8.97
CA ALA A 39 -29.85 -22.57 -8.73
C ALA A 39 -29.71 -23.41 -10.01
N GLY A 40 -29.99 -22.82 -11.19
CA GLY A 40 -29.92 -23.50 -12.49
C GLY A 40 -28.79 -23.00 -13.40
N ARG A 41 -28.27 -23.86 -14.29
CA ARG A 41 -27.19 -23.52 -15.25
C ARG A 41 -27.45 -22.23 -16.04
N LYS A 42 -28.68 -22.04 -16.54
CA LYS A 42 -29.07 -20.81 -17.27
C LYS A 42 -28.98 -19.55 -16.41
N SER A 43 -29.28 -19.67 -15.12
CA SER A 43 -29.24 -18.57 -14.16
C SER A 43 -27.79 -18.22 -13.78
N GLN A 44 -26.93 -19.23 -13.61
CA GLN A 44 -25.49 -19.03 -13.40
C GLN A 44 -24.82 -18.39 -14.62
N GLN A 45 -25.18 -18.85 -15.82
CA GLN A 45 -24.70 -18.26 -17.07
C GLN A 45 -25.10 -16.78 -17.17
N ARG A 46 -26.35 -16.45 -16.82
CA ARG A 46 -26.83 -15.06 -16.79
C ARG A 46 -26.04 -14.19 -15.81
N VAL A 47 -25.73 -14.71 -14.62
CA VAL A 47 -24.89 -14.00 -13.64
C VAL A 47 -23.50 -13.73 -14.22
N LYS A 48 -22.87 -14.70 -14.88
CA LYS A 48 -21.57 -14.52 -15.54
C LYS A 48 -21.62 -13.46 -16.64
N GLU A 49 -22.65 -13.48 -17.48
CA GLU A 49 -22.85 -12.45 -18.53
C GLU A 49 -22.98 -11.05 -17.92
N ILE A 50 -23.79 -10.90 -16.88
CA ILE A 50 -23.98 -9.62 -16.17
C ILE A 50 -22.66 -9.13 -15.55
N LEU A 51 -21.89 -10.03 -14.92
CA LEU A 51 -20.60 -9.68 -14.31
C LEU A 51 -19.56 -9.32 -15.37
N GLN A 52 -19.50 -10.04 -16.48
CA GLN A 52 -18.58 -9.73 -17.58
C GLN A 52 -18.91 -8.36 -18.20
N THR A 53 -20.16 -8.10 -18.56
CA THR A 53 -20.54 -6.78 -19.09
C THR A 53 -20.37 -5.68 -18.04
N GLY A 54 -20.62 -5.98 -16.77
CA GLY A 54 -20.32 -5.07 -15.66
C GLY A 54 -18.83 -4.73 -15.59
N ARG A 55 -17.96 -5.73 -15.72
CA ARG A 55 -16.50 -5.56 -15.80
C ARG A 55 -16.11 -4.55 -16.86
N ASP A 56 -16.66 -4.70 -18.07
CA ASP A 56 -16.35 -3.83 -19.20
C ASP A 56 -16.82 -2.39 -18.91
N VAL A 57 -18.08 -2.21 -18.51
CA VAL A 57 -18.66 -0.88 -18.22
C VAL A 57 -17.93 -0.17 -17.08
N PHE A 58 -17.63 -0.87 -15.98
CA PHE A 58 -16.92 -0.27 -14.85
C PHE A 58 -15.46 0.07 -15.20
N SER A 59 -14.80 -0.78 -16.01
CA SER A 59 -13.43 -0.53 -16.46
C SER A 59 -13.33 0.69 -17.38
N GLU A 60 -14.32 0.88 -18.26
CA GLU A 60 -14.35 1.99 -19.20
C GLU A 60 -14.72 3.33 -18.54
N LYS A 61 -15.69 3.31 -17.61
CA LYS A 61 -16.35 4.54 -17.14
C LYS A 61 -16.01 4.92 -15.70
N GLY A 62 -15.51 3.99 -14.89
CA GLY A 62 -15.42 4.13 -13.44
C GLY A 62 -16.76 3.90 -12.73
N TYR A 63 -16.77 3.93 -11.40
CA TYR A 63 -17.98 3.64 -10.61
C TYR A 63 -19.08 4.66 -10.82
N GLU A 64 -18.75 5.95 -10.71
CA GLU A 64 -19.74 7.04 -10.72
C GLU A 64 -20.54 7.10 -12.02
N ARG A 65 -19.87 7.02 -13.17
CA ARG A 65 -20.49 7.15 -14.50
C ARG A 65 -21.14 5.86 -15.01
N ALA A 66 -20.80 4.70 -14.45
CA ALA A 66 -21.41 3.42 -14.82
C ALA A 66 -22.85 3.32 -14.29
N THR A 67 -23.74 2.68 -15.05
CA THR A 67 -25.14 2.46 -14.66
C THR A 67 -25.58 1.02 -14.92
N THR A 68 -26.49 0.50 -14.09
CA THR A 68 -27.11 -0.83 -14.28
C THR A 68 -27.97 -0.89 -15.53
N ALA A 69 -28.60 0.23 -15.92
CA ALA A 69 -29.34 0.38 -17.16
C ALA A 69 -28.45 0.14 -18.40
N GLU A 70 -27.25 0.73 -18.45
CA GLU A 70 -26.32 0.51 -19.56
C GLU A 70 -25.86 -0.95 -19.64
N ILE A 71 -25.58 -1.58 -18.49
CA ILE A 71 -25.18 -2.99 -18.44
C ILE A 71 -26.30 -3.88 -18.98
N ALA A 72 -27.55 -3.60 -18.59
CA ALA A 72 -28.73 -4.30 -19.11
C ALA A 72 -28.89 -4.09 -20.62
N GLN A 73 -28.70 -2.86 -21.10
CA GLN A 73 -28.78 -2.50 -22.52
C GLN A 73 -27.74 -3.24 -23.36
N ARG A 74 -26.47 -3.29 -22.93
CA ARG A 74 -25.39 -4.01 -23.63
C ARG A 74 -25.68 -5.53 -23.75
N LEU A 75 -26.41 -6.08 -22.78
CA LEU A 75 -26.82 -7.50 -22.76
C LEU A 75 -28.16 -7.78 -23.46
N GLY A 76 -28.87 -6.76 -23.93
CA GLY A 76 -30.20 -6.91 -24.51
C GLY A 76 -31.24 -7.44 -23.51
N ILE A 77 -31.11 -7.10 -22.23
CA ILE A 77 -32.06 -7.48 -21.17
C ILE A 77 -32.69 -6.26 -20.51
N SER A 78 -33.78 -6.48 -19.77
CA SER A 78 -34.36 -5.43 -18.93
C SER A 78 -33.50 -5.16 -17.70
N GLU A 79 -33.48 -3.91 -17.24
CA GLU A 79 -32.79 -3.55 -15.99
C GLU A 79 -33.37 -4.30 -14.78
N ALA A 80 -34.68 -4.55 -14.77
CA ALA A 80 -35.33 -5.42 -13.79
C ALA A 80 -34.72 -6.83 -13.72
N THR A 81 -34.20 -7.35 -14.84
CA THR A 81 -33.48 -8.64 -14.86
C THR A 81 -32.16 -8.55 -14.09
N VAL A 82 -31.42 -7.45 -14.23
CA VAL A 82 -30.19 -7.20 -13.46
C VAL A 82 -30.52 -7.13 -11.96
N PHE A 83 -31.57 -6.37 -11.60
CA PHE A 83 -32.02 -6.25 -10.21
C PHE A 83 -32.56 -7.56 -9.60
N SER A 84 -32.95 -8.54 -10.42
CA SER A 84 -33.32 -9.88 -9.91
C SER A 84 -32.12 -10.68 -9.36
N TYR A 85 -30.90 -10.31 -9.76
CA TYR A 85 -29.64 -10.94 -9.34
C TYR A 85 -28.85 -10.10 -8.33
N PHE A 86 -28.81 -8.78 -8.53
CA PHE A 86 -28.01 -7.85 -7.73
C PHE A 86 -28.89 -6.78 -7.11
N ARG A 87 -28.68 -6.43 -5.84
CA ARG A 87 -29.47 -5.39 -5.15
C ARG A 87 -29.22 -3.98 -5.70
N GLY A 88 -28.14 -3.79 -6.44
CA GLY A 88 -27.84 -2.54 -7.12
C GLY A 88 -26.40 -2.45 -7.62
N LYS A 89 -26.06 -1.28 -8.16
CA LYS A 89 -24.73 -0.98 -8.75
C LYS A 89 -23.58 -1.31 -7.81
N ARG A 90 -23.73 -0.98 -6.51
CA ARG A 90 -22.73 -1.23 -5.47
C ARG A 90 -22.36 -2.70 -5.32
N GLU A 91 -23.38 -3.55 -5.17
CA GLU A 91 -23.17 -5.00 -5.00
C GLU A 91 -22.58 -5.62 -6.27
N LEU A 92 -23.09 -5.21 -7.43
CA LEU A 92 -22.58 -5.63 -8.73
C LEU A 92 -21.09 -5.28 -8.87
N CYS A 93 -20.73 -4.02 -8.60
CA CYS A 93 -19.35 -3.53 -8.68
C CYS A 93 -18.43 -4.29 -7.71
N ALA A 94 -18.84 -4.44 -6.44
CA ALA A 94 -18.08 -5.20 -5.46
C ALA A 94 -17.84 -6.64 -5.91
N ARG A 95 -18.85 -7.28 -6.55
CA ARG A 95 -18.69 -8.63 -7.07
C ARG A 95 -17.75 -8.69 -8.27
N VAL A 96 -17.84 -7.74 -9.19
CA VAL A 96 -16.90 -7.61 -10.33
C VAL A 96 -15.46 -7.46 -9.84
N ILE A 97 -15.23 -6.57 -8.87
CA ILE A 97 -13.88 -6.37 -8.29
C ILE A 97 -13.44 -7.65 -7.57
N GLY A 98 -14.33 -8.29 -6.82
CA GLY A 98 -14.05 -9.56 -6.14
C GLY A 98 -13.58 -10.66 -7.09
N ASP A 99 -14.36 -10.94 -8.15
CA ASP A 99 -14.03 -11.94 -9.15
C ASP A 99 -12.69 -11.62 -9.85
N TRP A 100 -12.41 -10.34 -10.13
CA TRP A 100 -11.12 -9.93 -10.71
C TRP A 100 -9.93 -10.17 -9.78
N TYR A 101 -10.07 -9.88 -8.48
CA TYR A 101 -9.03 -10.20 -7.51
C TYR A 101 -8.87 -11.70 -7.29
N ASP A 102 -9.95 -12.47 -7.35
CA ASP A 102 -9.90 -13.93 -7.28
C ASP A 102 -9.09 -14.49 -8.47
N GLU A 103 -9.30 -13.99 -9.70
CA GLU A 103 -8.47 -14.32 -10.87
C GLU A 103 -6.98 -14.02 -10.63
N ILE A 104 -6.68 -12.88 -10.00
CA ILE A 104 -5.29 -12.49 -9.68
C ILE A 104 -4.68 -13.42 -8.63
N ILE A 105 -5.43 -13.72 -7.57
CA ILE A 105 -4.98 -14.61 -6.49
C ILE A 105 -4.70 -16.00 -7.07
N ASP A 106 -5.60 -16.54 -7.88
CA ASP A 106 -5.45 -17.86 -8.51
C ASP A 106 -4.22 -17.89 -9.44
N ALA A 107 -4.00 -16.84 -10.23
CA ALA A 107 -2.82 -16.74 -11.09
C ALA A 107 -1.50 -16.69 -10.30
N ILE A 108 -1.48 -15.97 -9.16
CA ILE A 108 -0.31 -15.94 -8.27
C ILE A 108 -0.09 -17.30 -7.61
N GLU A 109 -1.12 -17.92 -7.07
CA GLU A 109 -1.01 -19.19 -6.32
C GLU A 109 -0.63 -20.38 -7.21
N SER A 110 -1.17 -20.42 -8.42
CA SER A 110 -0.91 -21.49 -9.39
C SER A 110 0.46 -21.39 -10.03
N GLY A 111 0.96 -20.17 -10.28
CA GLY A 111 2.27 -19.96 -10.89
C GLY A 111 3.43 -19.83 -9.91
N LEU A 112 3.17 -19.77 -8.59
CA LEU A 112 4.21 -19.59 -7.58
C LEU A 112 5.26 -20.72 -7.64
N PRO A 113 6.56 -20.42 -7.79
CA PRO A 113 7.60 -21.45 -7.84
C PRO A 113 7.89 -22.01 -6.44
N ARG A 114 7.07 -22.98 -5.98
CA ARG A 114 7.11 -23.52 -4.61
C ARG A 114 8.44 -24.20 -4.26
N ASP A 115 9.10 -24.80 -5.24
CA ASP A 115 10.44 -25.41 -5.07
C ASP A 115 11.58 -24.40 -5.22
N GLY A 116 11.25 -23.14 -5.54
CA GLY A 116 12.21 -22.05 -5.66
C GLY A 116 12.58 -21.41 -4.31
N THR A 117 13.69 -20.68 -4.31
CA THR A 117 14.14 -19.86 -3.18
C THR A 117 13.11 -18.80 -2.77
N VAL A 118 13.19 -18.30 -1.53
CA VAL A 118 12.33 -17.20 -1.04
C VAL A 118 12.44 -15.98 -1.97
N ARG A 119 13.63 -15.68 -2.48
CA ARG A 119 13.84 -14.60 -3.46
C ARG A 119 13.08 -14.84 -4.76
N GLN A 120 13.11 -16.06 -5.30
CA GLN A 120 12.40 -16.40 -6.53
C GLN A 120 10.88 -16.30 -6.34
N GLN A 121 10.35 -16.80 -5.22
CA GLN A 121 8.93 -16.68 -4.90
C GLN A 121 8.50 -15.22 -4.72
N PHE A 122 9.29 -14.42 -4.00
CA PHE A 122 9.07 -12.98 -3.85
C PHE A 122 9.10 -12.26 -5.21
N ALA A 123 10.12 -12.51 -6.03
CA ALA A 123 10.29 -11.92 -7.35
C ALA A 123 9.11 -12.26 -8.27
N PHE A 124 8.63 -13.50 -8.22
CA PHE A 124 7.45 -13.93 -8.97
C PHE A 124 6.21 -13.10 -8.59
N ILE A 125 5.94 -12.94 -7.29
CA ILE A 125 4.78 -12.16 -6.81
C ILE A 125 4.86 -10.71 -7.28
N VAL A 126 6.03 -10.05 -7.20
CA VAL A 126 6.20 -8.66 -7.65
C VAL A 126 5.95 -8.52 -9.16
N ARG A 127 6.52 -9.40 -9.99
CA ARG A 127 6.29 -9.39 -11.44
C ARG A 127 4.82 -9.61 -11.77
N MET A 128 4.23 -10.65 -11.20
CA MET A 128 2.84 -11.01 -11.48
C MET A 128 1.87 -9.93 -11.03
N HIS A 129 2.12 -9.30 -9.88
CA HIS A 129 1.35 -8.15 -9.43
C HIS A 129 1.31 -7.04 -10.48
N LEU A 130 2.48 -6.55 -10.92
CA LEU A 130 2.55 -5.46 -11.89
C LEU A 130 1.95 -5.85 -13.24
N ARG A 131 2.21 -7.08 -13.71
CA ARG A 131 1.72 -7.58 -14.99
C ARG A 131 0.19 -7.70 -15.00
N LEU A 132 -0.40 -8.34 -13.99
CA LEU A 132 -1.84 -8.56 -13.91
C LEU A 132 -2.61 -7.24 -13.75
N MET A 133 -2.02 -6.27 -13.03
CA MET A 133 -2.62 -4.95 -12.84
C MET A 133 -2.54 -4.05 -14.08
N LEU A 134 -1.47 -4.14 -14.89
CA LEU A 134 -1.20 -3.19 -15.97
C LEU A 134 -1.45 -3.71 -17.39
N VAL A 135 -1.51 -5.03 -17.62
CA VAL A 135 -1.75 -5.59 -18.96
C VAL A 135 -3.24 -5.87 -19.20
N ASN A 136 -3.91 -6.53 -18.24
CA ASN A 136 -5.31 -6.98 -18.38
C ASN A 136 -6.27 -6.32 -17.37
N GLY A 137 -5.74 -5.53 -16.44
CA GLY A 137 -6.47 -5.01 -15.28
C GLY A 137 -6.60 -3.50 -15.23
N THR A 138 -6.06 -2.74 -16.19
CA THR A 138 -5.80 -1.31 -16.06
C THR A 138 -7.03 -0.48 -15.69
N GLY A 139 -8.20 -0.78 -16.29
CA GLY A 139 -9.46 -0.09 -15.98
C GLY A 139 -9.99 -0.40 -14.57
N LEU A 140 -10.00 -1.67 -14.15
CA LEU A 140 -10.38 -2.05 -12.80
C LEU A 140 -9.35 -1.60 -11.74
N CYS A 141 -8.08 -1.59 -12.10
CA CYS A 141 -7.01 -1.06 -11.28
C CYS A 141 -7.22 0.44 -11.04
N ALA A 142 -7.47 1.21 -12.10
CA ALA A 142 -7.81 2.63 -12.00
C ALA A 142 -9.04 2.86 -11.10
N LEU A 143 -10.10 2.05 -11.29
CA LEU A 143 -11.31 2.07 -10.48
C LEU A 143 -11.00 1.82 -8.99
N VAL A 144 -10.27 0.75 -8.66
CA VAL A 144 -9.97 0.45 -7.26
C VAL A 144 -9.08 1.51 -6.62
N LEU A 145 -8.11 2.06 -7.37
CA LEU A 145 -7.24 3.13 -6.88
C LEU A 145 -7.97 4.46 -6.70
N SER A 146 -8.94 4.80 -7.57
CA SER A 146 -9.74 6.01 -7.46
C SER A 146 -10.75 5.93 -6.30
N GLU A 147 -11.40 4.78 -6.15
CA GLU A 147 -12.47 4.57 -5.15
C GLU A 147 -11.93 4.19 -3.76
N GLY A 148 -10.74 3.57 -3.67
CA GLY A 148 -10.18 3.08 -2.40
C GLY A 148 -9.68 4.17 -1.46
N ARG A 149 -9.51 5.41 -1.94
CA ARG A 149 -8.94 6.53 -1.14
C ARG A 149 -9.97 7.41 -0.44
N SER A 150 -11.26 7.26 -0.77
CA SER A 150 -12.33 8.06 -0.19
C SER A 150 -12.95 7.32 1.01
N ARG A 151 -12.71 7.84 2.23
CA ARG A 151 -13.21 7.30 3.52
C ARG A 151 -14.74 7.15 3.64
N GLN A 152 -15.49 7.62 2.65
CA GLN A 152 -16.95 7.64 2.62
C GLN A 152 -17.53 6.60 1.66
N HIS A 153 -16.72 5.78 0.99
CA HIS A 153 -17.22 4.98 -0.12
C HIS A 153 -17.89 3.67 0.28
N GLU A 154 -19.04 3.51 -0.35
CA GLU A 154 -19.96 2.39 -0.37
C GLU A 154 -19.34 0.99 -0.57
N LEU A 155 -18.14 0.91 -1.17
CA LEU A 155 -17.45 -0.33 -1.49
C LEU A 155 -16.47 -0.81 -0.40
N SER A 156 -16.18 0.00 0.63
CA SER A 156 -15.06 -0.22 1.56
C SER A 156 -15.08 -1.59 2.28
N GLU A 157 -16.23 -2.02 2.83
CA GLU A 157 -16.31 -3.26 3.61
C GLU A 157 -15.99 -4.51 2.77
N ALA A 158 -16.49 -4.57 1.53
CA ALA A 158 -16.23 -5.70 0.64
C ALA A 158 -14.76 -5.80 0.23
N LEU A 159 -14.05 -4.66 0.19
CA LEU A 159 -12.64 -4.60 -0.20
C LEU A 159 -11.69 -5.01 0.94
N VAL A 160 -12.09 -4.93 2.21
CA VAL A 160 -11.21 -5.29 3.35
C VAL A 160 -10.85 -6.77 3.35
N ASP A 161 -11.85 -7.67 3.24
CA ASP A 161 -11.57 -9.11 3.17
C ASP A 161 -10.75 -9.45 1.93
N LEU A 162 -11.08 -8.81 0.81
CA LEU A 162 -10.38 -8.99 -0.45
C LEU A 162 -8.89 -8.61 -0.33
N GLN A 163 -8.58 -7.48 0.30
CA GLN A 163 -7.21 -7.04 0.55
C GLN A 163 -6.45 -8.04 1.43
N ARG A 164 -7.12 -8.64 2.41
CA ARG A 164 -6.53 -9.69 3.25
C ARG A 164 -6.19 -10.93 2.42
N ARG A 165 -7.13 -11.45 1.62
CA ARG A 165 -6.91 -12.63 0.77
C ARG A 165 -5.84 -12.38 -0.28
N TYR A 166 -5.89 -11.21 -0.92
CA TYR A 166 -4.96 -10.78 -1.94
C TYR A 166 -3.51 -10.67 -1.47
N THR A 167 -3.29 -10.15 -0.26
CA THR A 167 -1.93 -9.99 0.29
C THR A 167 -1.39 -11.25 0.96
N ALA A 168 -2.21 -12.30 1.12
CA ALA A 168 -1.84 -13.53 1.81
C ALA A 168 -0.67 -14.30 1.18
N PRO A 169 -0.55 -14.45 -0.16
CA PRO A 169 0.60 -15.12 -0.76
C PRO A 169 1.94 -14.49 -0.39
N LEU A 170 2.04 -13.15 -0.48
CA LEU A 170 3.24 -12.43 -0.07
C LEU A 170 3.52 -12.63 1.42
N MET A 171 2.49 -12.52 2.25
CA MET A 171 2.64 -12.69 3.71
C MET A 171 3.22 -14.06 4.07
N ARG A 172 2.82 -15.14 3.37
CA ARG A 172 3.38 -16.48 3.59
C ARG A 172 4.84 -16.59 3.15
N VAL A 173 5.21 -16.00 2.01
CA VAL A 173 6.61 -15.95 1.55
C VAL A 173 7.49 -15.17 2.53
N LEU A 174 7.00 -14.02 3.01
CA LEU A 174 7.71 -13.22 4.01
C LEU A 174 7.87 -13.96 5.34
N ALA A 175 6.83 -14.63 5.81
CA ALA A 175 6.87 -15.45 7.04
C ALA A 175 7.88 -16.60 6.92
N HIS A 176 7.85 -17.35 5.81
CA HIS A 176 8.80 -18.41 5.54
C HIS A 176 10.25 -17.90 5.42
N GLY A 177 10.44 -16.74 4.80
CA GLY A 177 11.74 -16.06 4.75
C GLY A 177 12.24 -15.66 6.13
N GLN A 178 11.36 -15.20 7.02
CA GLN A 178 11.71 -14.97 8.42
C GLN A 178 12.11 -16.29 9.09
N GLU A 179 11.29 -17.33 9.02
CA GLU A 179 11.55 -18.65 9.62
C GLU A 179 12.91 -19.24 9.20
N THR A 180 13.27 -19.11 7.92
CA THR A 180 14.53 -19.60 7.36
C THR A 180 15.72 -18.64 7.51
N GLY A 181 15.51 -17.46 8.11
CA GLY A 181 16.57 -16.47 8.32
C GLY A 181 17.00 -15.70 7.07
N GLN A 182 16.27 -15.81 5.96
CA GLN A 182 16.52 -15.09 4.71
C GLN A 182 15.92 -13.68 4.70
N ILE A 183 14.97 -13.40 5.59
CA ILE A 183 14.30 -12.11 5.76
C ILE A 183 14.45 -11.63 7.20
N ARG A 184 14.66 -10.33 7.35
CA ARG A 184 14.81 -9.64 8.64
C ARG A 184 13.63 -9.89 9.58
N ARG A 185 13.93 -10.11 10.87
CA ARG A 185 12.94 -10.39 11.93
C ARG A 185 12.69 -9.21 12.87
N ASP A 186 13.45 -8.14 12.74
CA ASP A 186 13.33 -6.91 13.52
C ASP A 186 12.14 -6.03 13.08
N MET A 187 11.36 -6.47 12.08
CA MET A 187 10.18 -5.77 11.58
C MET A 187 8.95 -6.69 11.49
N PRO A 188 7.76 -6.20 11.92
CA PRO A 188 6.51 -6.93 11.74
C PRO A 188 6.19 -7.20 10.26
N LEU A 189 5.68 -8.41 9.95
CA LEU A 189 5.29 -8.80 8.60
C LEU A 189 4.35 -7.80 7.90
N ARG A 190 3.42 -7.18 8.64
CA ARG A 190 2.50 -6.18 8.08
C ARG A 190 3.23 -4.96 7.52
N LEU A 191 4.31 -4.52 8.16
CA LEU A 191 5.13 -3.41 7.67
C LEU A 191 5.98 -3.83 6.48
N LEU A 192 6.57 -5.03 6.50
CA LEU A 192 7.30 -5.57 5.36
C LEU A 192 6.40 -5.70 4.12
N ARG A 193 5.17 -6.22 4.30
CA ARG A 193 4.13 -6.24 3.25
C ARG A 193 3.84 -4.84 2.72
N SER A 194 3.61 -3.86 3.60
CA SER A 194 3.34 -2.48 3.19
C SER A 194 4.52 -1.84 2.45
N MET A 195 5.76 -2.16 2.83
CA MET A 195 6.97 -1.71 2.13
C MET A 195 7.08 -2.28 0.71
N VAL A 196 6.58 -3.50 0.48
CA VAL A 196 6.56 -4.12 -0.85
C VAL A 196 5.43 -3.57 -1.70
N PHE A 197 4.20 -3.53 -1.18
CA PHE A 197 3.02 -3.07 -1.94
C PHE A 197 3.02 -1.56 -2.17
N GLY A 198 3.58 -0.74 -1.27
CA GLY A 198 3.56 0.72 -1.40
C GLY A 198 4.19 1.23 -2.70
N PRO A 199 5.45 0.89 -3.01
CA PRO A 199 6.09 1.29 -4.26
C PRO A 199 5.36 0.74 -5.50
N MET A 200 4.86 -0.50 -5.44
CA MET A 200 4.08 -1.06 -6.54
C MET A 200 2.79 -0.27 -6.77
N GLU A 201 2.04 0.04 -5.72
CA GLU A 201 0.81 0.85 -5.78
C GLU A 201 1.08 2.24 -6.36
N HIS A 202 2.22 2.86 -6.03
CA HIS A 202 2.64 4.12 -6.65
C HIS A 202 2.94 3.99 -8.14
N VAL A 203 3.58 2.90 -8.58
CA VAL A 203 3.76 2.62 -10.01
C VAL A 203 2.41 2.45 -10.71
N LEU A 204 1.46 1.73 -10.08
CA LEU A 204 0.12 1.56 -10.63
C LEU A 204 -0.61 2.89 -10.74
N TRP A 205 -0.50 3.77 -9.75
CA TRP A 205 -1.10 5.11 -9.79
C TRP A 205 -0.58 5.93 -10.97
N ASP A 206 0.74 6.00 -11.13
CA ASP A 206 1.38 6.72 -12.23
C ASP A 206 0.95 6.17 -13.59
N ALA A 207 0.88 4.84 -13.72
CA ALA A 207 0.50 4.20 -14.97
C ALA A 207 -0.99 4.36 -15.30
N THR A 208 -1.88 4.28 -14.30
CA THR A 208 -3.34 4.22 -14.53
C THR A 208 -4.02 5.58 -14.51
N LEU A 209 -3.65 6.47 -13.57
CA LEU A 209 -4.33 7.75 -13.36
C LEU A 209 -3.54 8.93 -13.92
N VAL A 210 -2.21 8.84 -13.94
CA VAL A 210 -1.35 9.85 -14.58
C VAL A 210 -1.01 9.47 -16.03
N ASN A 211 -1.38 8.26 -16.45
CA ASN A 211 -1.16 7.71 -17.80
C ASN A 211 0.32 7.75 -18.24
N ARG A 212 1.23 7.53 -17.27
CA ARG A 212 2.67 7.43 -17.52
C ARG A 212 2.97 6.07 -18.14
N ARG A 213 3.74 6.05 -19.23
CA ARG A 213 4.25 4.80 -19.81
C ARG A 213 5.20 4.13 -18.82
N THR A 214 4.93 2.87 -18.51
CA THR A 214 5.72 2.05 -17.59
C THR A 214 6.20 0.80 -18.32
N ASP A 215 7.52 0.60 -18.34
CA ASP A 215 8.10 -0.69 -18.71
C ASP A 215 7.94 -1.64 -17.52
N ILE A 216 6.98 -2.56 -17.64
CA ILE A 216 6.56 -3.44 -16.54
C ILE A 216 7.72 -4.32 -16.07
N GLU A 217 8.42 -4.96 -17.00
CA GLU A 217 9.47 -5.94 -16.67
C GLU A 217 10.70 -5.22 -16.09
N ALA A 218 11.14 -4.12 -16.71
CA ALA A 218 12.27 -3.35 -16.18
C ALA A 218 11.95 -2.71 -14.82
N THR A 219 10.71 -2.28 -14.60
CA THR A 219 10.28 -1.73 -13.31
C THR A 219 10.21 -2.82 -12.25
N ALA A 220 9.70 -4.00 -12.59
CA ALA A 220 9.65 -5.15 -11.70
C ALA A 220 11.05 -5.55 -11.23
N GLU A 221 12.02 -5.69 -12.15
CA GLU A 221 13.40 -6.06 -11.79
C GLU A 221 14.04 -5.06 -10.81
N ARG A 222 13.91 -3.75 -11.09
CA ARG A 222 14.45 -2.70 -10.21
C ARG A 222 13.80 -2.73 -8.83
N LEU A 223 12.49 -2.92 -8.76
CA LEU A 223 11.78 -3.03 -7.49
C LEU A 223 12.21 -4.29 -6.74
N ILE A 224 12.35 -5.43 -7.42
CA ILE A 224 12.81 -6.68 -6.81
C ILE A 224 14.18 -6.49 -6.18
N ASP A 225 15.14 -5.88 -6.87
CA ASP A 225 16.49 -5.71 -6.35
C ASP A 225 16.53 -4.80 -5.11
N VAL A 226 15.90 -3.63 -5.17
CA VAL A 226 15.86 -2.68 -4.05
C VAL A 226 15.11 -3.24 -2.86
N LEU A 227 13.92 -3.82 -3.09
CA LEU A 227 13.10 -4.37 -2.03
C LEU A 227 13.75 -5.61 -1.42
N TRP A 228 14.36 -6.48 -2.21
CA TRP A 228 15.05 -7.66 -1.68
C TRP A 228 16.18 -7.26 -0.74
N SER A 229 17.02 -6.30 -1.15
CA SER A 229 18.08 -5.76 -0.29
C SER A 229 17.53 -5.22 1.04
N ALA A 230 16.39 -4.52 1.02
CA ALA A 230 15.74 -3.99 2.22
C ALA A 230 15.09 -5.06 3.12
N LEU A 231 14.70 -6.20 2.55
CA LEU A 231 14.09 -7.34 3.25
C LEU A 231 15.12 -8.24 3.93
N GLN A 232 16.36 -8.28 3.45
CA GLN A 232 17.40 -9.14 4.01
C GLN A 232 17.72 -8.76 5.47
N PRO A 233 18.10 -9.74 6.32
CA PRO A 233 18.58 -9.46 7.66
C PRO A 233 19.74 -8.46 7.62
N PRO A 234 19.78 -7.49 8.54
CA PRO A 234 20.97 -6.65 8.68
C PRO A 234 22.18 -7.56 8.97
N ASP A 235 23.30 -7.30 8.31
CA ASP A 235 24.56 -7.97 8.62
C ASP A 235 24.94 -7.62 10.08
N ALA A 236 24.68 -8.57 10.98
CA ALA A 236 24.87 -8.39 12.41
C ALA A 236 26.34 -8.10 12.75
N SER A 237 27.27 -8.69 11.99
CA SER A 237 28.71 -8.47 12.16
C SER A 237 29.09 -7.07 11.72
N LEU A 238 28.61 -6.62 10.56
CA LEU A 238 28.84 -5.25 10.10
C LEU A 238 28.17 -4.21 11.01
N ALA A 239 26.98 -4.50 11.53
CA ALA A 239 26.28 -3.65 12.49
C ALA A 239 27.05 -3.53 13.81
N ALA A 240 27.54 -4.66 14.35
CA ALA A 240 28.36 -4.69 15.55
C ALA A 240 29.69 -3.94 15.35
N LEU A 241 30.36 -4.10 14.19
CA LEU A 241 31.57 -3.37 13.85
C LEU A 241 31.33 -1.86 13.76
N ARG A 242 30.20 -1.43 13.16
CA ARG A 242 29.81 -0.02 13.11
C ARG A 242 29.55 0.55 14.50
N GLN A 243 28.87 -0.20 15.36
CA GLN A 243 28.62 0.20 16.74
C GLN A 243 29.93 0.32 17.53
N PHE A 244 30.81 -0.67 17.42
CA PHE A 244 32.12 -0.67 18.07
C PHE A 244 32.96 0.55 17.64
N ARG A 245 33.02 0.85 16.33
CA ARG A 245 33.72 2.02 15.80
C ARG A 245 33.18 3.32 16.41
N ASN A 246 31.86 3.46 16.55
CA ASN A 246 31.26 4.66 17.13
C ASN A 246 31.62 4.81 18.61
N VAL A 247 31.59 3.71 19.39
CA VAL A 247 31.98 3.70 20.81
C VAL A 247 33.44 4.10 20.98
N VAL A 248 34.34 3.53 20.17
CA VAL A 248 35.77 3.89 20.21
C VAL A 248 35.96 5.37 19.86
N GLY A 249 35.29 5.88 18.82
CA GLY A 249 35.38 7.29 18.45
C GLY A 249 34.85 8.25 19.53
N GLU A 250 33.80 7.87 20.26
CA GLU A 250 33.29 8.61 21.42
C GLU A 250 34.34 8.64 22.54
N ALA A 251 34.90 7.48 22.88
CA ALA A 251 35.91 7.36 23.94
C ALA A 251 37.19 8.14 23.62
N THR A 252 37.67 8.10 22.36
CA THR A 252 38.84 8.88 21.93
C THR A 252 38.60 10.38 22.10
N ARG A 253 37.44 10.88 21.69
CA ARG A 253 37.08 12.29 21.84
C ARG A 253 37.00 12.72 23.31
N GLN A 254 36.40 11.88 24.17
CA GLN A 254 36.36 12.15 25.61
C GLN A 254 37.75 12.20 26.25
N LEU A 255 38.66 11.33 25.81
CA LEU A 255 40.05 11.34 26.25
C LEU A 255 40.76 12.64 25.84
N GLU A 256 40.63 13.04 24.58
CA GLU A 256 41.22 14.28 24.06
C GLU A 256 40.71 15.53 24.81
N GLU A 257 39.40 15.59 25.08
CA GLU A 257 38.78 16.67 25.87
C GLU A 257 39.31 16.71 27.31
N ALA A 258 39.45 15.55 27.97
CA ALA A 258 39.99 15.45 29.32
C ALA A 258 41.47 15.85 29.39
N GLU A 259 42.28 15.44 28.42
CA GLU A 259 43.69 15.83 28.31
C GLU A 259 43.85 17.33 28.07
N ALA A 260 43.02 17.92 27.21
CA ALA A 260 43.02 19.36 26.96
C ALA A 260 42.64 20.15 28.22
N ALA A 261 41.62 19.69 28.96
CA ALA A 261 41.21 20.30 30.22
C ALA A 261 42.31 20.19 31.30
N HIS A 262 42.98 19.04 31.40
CA HIS A 262 44.08 18.85 32.33
C HIS A 262 45.27 19.78 32.02
N LYS A 263 45.70 19.86 30.76
CA LYS A 263 46.77 20.79 30.32
C LYS A 263 46.41 22.25 30.60
N ALA A 264 45.16 22.65 30.37
CA ALA A 264 44.70 24.00 30.68
C ALA A 264 44.69 24.29 32.19
N GLY A 265 44.28 23.31 33.00
CA GLY A 265 44.32 23.39 34.47
C GLY A 265 45.75 23.52 35.02
N ASP A 266 46.69 22.73 34.50
CA ASP A 266 48.10 22.79 34.88
C ASP A 266 48.75 24.13 34.50
N ALA A 267 48.48 24.63 33.29
CA ALA A 267 48.97 25.95 32.85
C ALA A 267 48.43 27.09 33.73
N ALA A 268 47.16 27.01 34.16
CA ALA A 268 46.57 27.96 35.08
C ALA A 268 47.17 27.86 36.50
N ALA A 269 47.46 26.64 36.98
CA ALA A 269 48.09 26.41 38.28
C ALA A 269 49.54 26.92 38.33
N VAL A 270 50.32 26.71 37.26
CA VAL A 270 51.68 27.24 37.11
C VAL A 270 51.67 28.77 37.09
N THR A 271 50.75 29.39 36.34
CA THR A 271 50.59 30.84 36.28
C THR A 271 50.18 31.46 37.63
N ARG A 272 49.36 30.75 38.41
CA ARG A 272 48.96 31.18 39.77
C ARG A 272 50.11 31.06 40.76
N ARG A 273 50.96 30.04 40.65
CA ARG A 273 52.18 29.88 41.45
C ARG A 273 53.22 30.96 41.14
N THR A 274 53.47 31.26 39.87
CA THR A 274 54.44 32.32 39.49
C THR A 274 53.98 33.70 39.97
N ARG A 275 52.69 34.04 39.85
CA ARG A 275 52.14 35.29 40.44
C ARG A 275 52.27 35.36 41.97
N LYS A 276 52.11 34.24 42.67
CA LYS A 276 52.23 34.19 44.14
C LYS A 276 53.68 34.32 44.61
N VAL A 277 54.65 33.80 43.85
CA VAL A 277 56.09 33.95 44.12
C VAL A 277 56.55 35.38 43.84
N THR A 278 56.10 36.02 42.76
CA THR A 278 56.45 37.43 42.48
C THR A 278 55.84 38.42 43.48
N ALA A 279 54.69 38.09 44.09
CA ALA A 279 54.08 38.91 45.14
C ALA A 279 54.74 38.73 46.52
N SER A 280 55.45 37.62 46.74
CA SER A 280 56.14 37.31 48.01
C SER A 280 57.58 37.82 48.07
N GLY A 281 58.18 38.18 46.93
CA GLY A 281 59.55 38.72 46.85
C GLY A 281 59.65 40.24 46.80
N ALA A 282 58.52 40.94 46.98
CA ALA A 282 58.42 42.41 46.94
C ALA A 282 58.06 43.03 48.31
N ALA A 283 58.26 42.28 49.40
CA ALA A 283 58.09 42.74 50.78
C ALA A 283 59.44 42.74 51.50
#